data_AF-A0A384KZN8-F1
#
_entry.id   AF-A0A384KZN8-F1
#
_cell.length_a   1.000
_cell.length_b   1.000
_cell.length_c   1.000
_cell.angle_alpha   90.00
_cell.angle_beta   90.00
_cell.angle_gamma   90.00
#
_symmetry.space_group_name_H-M   'P 1'
#
loop_
_entity.id
_entity.type
_entity.pdbx_description
1 polymer ?
#
loop_
_entity_poly.entity_id
_entity_poly.type
_entity_poly.pdbx_seq_one_letter_code
_entity_poly.pdbx_strand_id
1 'polypeptide(L)'
;MATKKLKVIGDKDLQKLKKESKCCIIINDLVYDVTAFLEHPGGFDVLKEHDGKDATEAFQQIGHSPSAKKLMKKFLIGIQKNSTLYNKKAATKMVKGKEEFVDYSEEETKEETEAKEGADANGKTSKKEKLPEEEKVNYPLVASAILLFSITYYFLFLKK
;
A
#
# COMPACT_ATOMS: atom_id res chain seq x y z
N MET A 1 10.85 -5.48 -26.76
CA MET A 1 10.42 -6.10 -25.48
C MET A 1 11.56 -6.01 -24.48
N ALA A 2 11.59 -4.99 -23.62
CA ALA A 2 12.56 -4.95 -22.52
C ALA A 2 12.07 -5.92 -21.42
N THR A 3 12.83 -6.98 -21.17
CA THR A 3 12.56 -7.92 -20.08
C THR A 3 13.28 -7.45 -18.81
N LYS A 4 12.53 -7.21 -17.74
CA LYS A 4 13.07 -6.90 -16.42
C LYS A 4 13.07 -8.16 -15.57
N LYS A 5 14.17 -8.44 -14.87
CA LYS A 5 14.22 -9.53 -13.90
C LYS A 5 13.67 -9.04 -12.57
N LEU A 6 12.61 -9.67 -12.08
CA LEU A 6 12.02 -9.38 -10.79
C LEU A 6 12.47 -10.43 -9.78
N LYS A 7 12.83 -9.97 -8.58
CA LYS A 7 13.12 -10.86 -7.45
C LYS A 7 11.81 -11.46 -6.94
N VAL A 8 11.81 -12.75 -6.64
CA VAL A 8 10.70 -13.40 -5.94
C VAL A 8 10.87 -13.14 -4.46
N ILE A 9 9.83 -12.61 -3.83
CA ILE A 9 9.83 -12.18 -2.44
C ILE A 9 8.79 -13.02 -1.69
N GLY A 10 9.24 -13.84 -0.75
CA GLY A 10 8.35 -14.59 0.15
C GLY A 10 8.17 -13.90 1.50
N ASP A 11 7.30 -14.45 2.36
CA ASP A 11 6.98 -13.86 3.67
C ASP A 11 8.21 -13.61 4.55
N LYS A 12 9.21 -14.50 4.47
CA LYS A 12 10.49 -14.35 5.18
C LYS A 12 11.29 -13.13 4.68
N ASP A 13 11.26 -12.88 3.38
CA ASP A 13 11.93 -11.74 2.76
C ASP A 13 11.19 -10.44 3.11
N LEU A 14 9.85 -10.44 3.08
CA LEU A 14 9.04 -9.30 3.56
C LEU A 14 9.35 -8.96 5.03
N GLN A 15 9.41 -9.97 5.91
CA GLN A 15 9.78 -9.75 7.31
C GLN A 15 11.20 -9.18 7.46
N LYS A 16 12.14 -9.60 6.60
CA LYS A 16 13.50 -9.06 6.60
C LYS A 16 13.49 -7.59 6.15
N LEU A 17 12.78 -7.25 5.07
CA LEU A 17 12.65 -5.88 4.58
C LEU A 17 12.03 -4.97 5.65
N LYS A 18 11.03 -5.46 6.38
CA LYS A 18 10.44 -4.75 7.52
C LYS A 18 11.45 -4.46 8.64
N LYS A 19 12.34 -5.40 8.93
CA LYS A 19 13.44 -5.19 9.91
C LYS A 19 14.47 -4.17 9.42
N GLU A 20 14.63 -4.02 8.11
CA GLU A 20 15.44 -2.98 7.47
C GLU A 20 14.70 -1.61 7.42
N SER A 21 13.57 -1.48 8.14
CA SER A 21 12.72 -0.28 8.18
C SER A 21 12.21 0.16 6.79
N LYS A 22 12.08 -0.80 5.87
CA LYS A 22 11.47 -0.53 4.56
C LYS A 22 9.95 -0.69 4.66
N CYS A 23 9.23 0.27 4.07
CA CYS A 23 7.80 0.20 3.85
C CYS A 23 7.55 -0.48 2.51
N CYS A 24 6.99 -1.69 2.52
CA CYS A 24 6.73 -2.45 1.30
C CYS A 24 5.24 -2.72 1.17
N ILE A 25 4.68 -2.49 -0.02
CA ILE A 25 3.27 -2.77 -0.30
C ILE A 25 3.14 -3.73 -1.47
N ILE A 26 2.06 -4.50 -1.51
CA ILE A 26 1.76 -5.44 -2.57
C ILE A 26 0.60 -4.88 -3.39
N ILE A 27 0.76 -4.78 -4.71
CA ILE A 27 -0.31 -4.36 -5.63
C ILE A 27 -0.27 -5.29 -6.84
N ASN A 28 -1.38 -5.97 -7.13
CA ASN A 28 -1.53 -6.95 -8.21
C ASN A 28 -0.38 -8.00 -8.18
N ASP A 29 -0.19 -8.68 -7.06
CA ASP A 29 0.85 -9.70 -6.86
C ASP A 29 2.31 -9.20 -6.97
N LEU A 30 2.53 -7.91 -7.22
CA LEU A 30 3.84 -7.28 -7.33
C LEU A 30 4.19 -6.53 -6.05
N VAL A 31 5.47 -6.56 -5.68
CA VAL A 31 5.98 -5.97 -4.44
C VAL A 31 6.72 -4.67 -4.75
N TYR A 32 6.33 -3.60 -4.07
CA TYR A 32 6.88 -2.26 -4.25
C TYR A 32 7.52 -1.77 -2.96
N ASP A 33 8.74 -1.22 -3.06
CA ASP A 33 9.42 -0.52 -1.97
C ASP A 33 9.09 0.97 -2.04
N VAL A 34 8.18 1.42 -1.18
CA VAL A 34 7.71 2.81 -1.13
C VAL A 34 8.37 3.60 0.00
N THR A 35 9.45 3.09 0.58
CA THR A 35 10.16 3.73 1.71
C THR A 35 10.60 5.15 1.38
N ALA A 36 11.07 5.38 0.14
CA ALA A 36 11.52 6.70 -0.31
C ALA A 36 10.37 7.58 -0.85
N PHE A 37 9.12 7.08 -0.88
CA PHE A 37 7.99 7.79 -1.46
C PHE A 37 7.25 8.63 -0.40
N LEU A 38 7.92 9.70 0.05
CA LEU A 38 7.40 10.59 1.08
C LEU A 38 6.32 11.55 0.55
N GLU A 39 6.36 11.88 -0.73
CA GLU A 39 5.46 12.83 -1.40
C GLU A 39 4.19 12.16 -1.94
N HIS A 40 3.65 11.18 -1.22
CA HIS A 40 2.38 10.57 -1.58
C HIS A 40 1.23 11.56 -1.30
N PRO A 41 0.41 11.95 -2.31
CA PRO A 41 -0.68 12.91 -2.08
C PRO A 41 -1.72 12.48 -1.04
N GLY A 42 -1.88 11.16 -0.82
CA GLY A 42 -2.73 10.61 0.25
C GLY A 42 -2.06 10.53 1.62
N GLY A 43 -0.83 11.04 1.76
CA GLY A 43 -0.01 10.93 2.97
C GLY A 43 0.80 9.63 3.04
N PHE A 44 1.87 9.64 3.85
CA PHE A 44 2.69 8.44 4.06
C PHE A 44 2.01 7.43 5.02
N ASP A 45 1.12 7.89 5.89
CA ASP A 45 0.45 7.04 6.89
C ASP A 45 -0.40 5.95 6.24
N VAL A 46 -1.08 6.24 5.13
CA VAL A 46 -1.86 5.23 4.39
C VAL A 46 -0.97 4.16 3.77
N LEU A 47 0.25 4.49 3.34
CA LEU A 47 1.19 3.48 2.83
C LEU A 47 1.67 2.56 3.97
N LYS A 48 1.88 3.16 5.15
CA LYS A 48 2.34 2.45 6.35
C LYS A 48 1.27 1.51 6.92
N GLU A 49 -0.01 1.85 6.80
CA GLU A 49 -1.12 0.96 7.18
C GLU A 49 -1.12 -0.36 6.39
N HIS A 50 -0.70 -0.28 5.14
CA HIS A 50 -0.55 -1.40 4.21
C HIS A 50 0.86 -1.99 4.17
N ASP A 51 1.76 -1.63 5.09
CA ASP A 51 3.12 -2.18 5.14
C ASP A 51 3.11 -3.71 5.34
N GLY A 52 3.67 -4.41 4.37
CA GLY A 52 3.72 -5.86 4.25
C GLY A 52 2.41 -6.52 3.85
N LYS A 53 1.42 -5.74 3.37
CA LYS A 53 0.08 -6.23 3.02
C LYS A 53 -0.26 -5.97 1.55
N ASP A 54 -1.31 -6.63 1.10
CA ASP A 54 -1.97 -6.34 -0.17
C ASP A 54 -2.77 -5.04 -0.07
N ALA A 55 -2.44 -4.09 -0.93
CA ALA A 55 -3.08 -2.79 -1.09
C ALA A 55 -3.78 -2.66 -2.45
N THR A 56 -3.96 -3.77 -3.19
CA THR A 56 -4.55 -3.79 -4.54
C THR A 56 -5.94 -3.17 -4.56
N GLU A 57 -6.81 -3.59 -3.65
CA GLU A 57 -8.19 -3.09 -3.57
C GLU A 57 -8.20 -1.59 -3.26
N ALA A 58 -7.47 -1.17 -2.22
CA ALA A 58 -7.36 0.24 -1.84
C ALA A 58 -6.80 1.10 -2.99
N PHE A 59 -5.78 0.61 -3.69
CA PHE A 59 -5.18 1.30 -4.84
C PHE A 59 -6.16 1.45 -6.00
N GLN A 60 -6.97 0.43 -6.28
CA GLN A 60 -7.97 0.43 -7.35
C GLN A 60 -9.17 1.31 -7.02
N GLN A 61 -9.69 1.24 -5.80
CA GLN A 61 -10.85 2.02 -5.34
C GLN A 61 -10.62 3.53 -5.44
N ILE A 62 -9.40 3.99 -5.17
CA ILE A 62 -9.04 5.41 -5.28
C ILE A 62 -8.95 5.88 -6.75
N GLY A 63 -8.70 4.97 -7.70
CA GLY A 63 -8.64 5.31 -9.11
C GLY A 63 -7.41 6.16 -9.49
N HIS A 64 -6.21 5.73 -9.08
CA HIS A 64 -4.97 6.43 -9.38
C HIS A 64 -4.76 6.71 -10.89
N SER A 65 -4.32 7.92 -11.22
CA SER A 65 -4.12 8.35 -12.61
C SER A 65 -3.08 7.50 -13.37
N PRO A 66 -3.10 7.47 -14.72
CA PRO A 66 -2.09 6.77 -15.50
C PRO A 66 -0.65 7.20 -15.18
N SER A 67 -0.45 8.48 -14.90
CA SER A 67 0.84 9.04 -14.47
C SER A 67 1.29 8.47 -13.12
N ALA A 68 0.37 8.32 -12.15
CA ALA A 68 0.65 7.71 -10.86
C ALA A 68 1.01 6.22 -11.01
N LYS A 69 0.25 5.47 -11.83
CA LYS A 69 0.57 4.08 -12.18
C LYS A 69 1.95 3.95 -12.83
N LYS A 70 2.34 4.91 -13.68
CA LYS A 70 3.70 4.96 -14.28
C LYS A 70 4.78 5.25 -13.24
N LEU A 71 4.52 6.15 -12.30
CA LEU A 71 5.45 6.46 -11.21
C LEU A 71 5.66 5.25 -10.29
N MET A 72 4.59 4.54 -9.95
CA MET A 72 4.60 3.33 -9.13
C MET A 72 5.58 2.27 -9.66
N LYS A 73 5.68 2.11 -10.99
CA LYS A 73 6.62 1.16 -11.62
C LYS A 73 8.09 1.38 -11.24
N LYS A 74 8.48 2.60 -10.85
CA LYS A 74 9.85 2.91 -10.41
C LYS A 74 10.20 2.24 -9.08
N PHE A 75 9.20 2.01 -8.23
CA PHE A 75 9.33 1.41 -6.90
C PHE A 75 9.23 -0.12 -6.91
N LEU A 76 9.04 -0.73 -8.09
CA LEU A 76 8.90 -2.18 -8.25
C LEU A 76 10.21 -2.90 -7.95
N ILE A 77 10.21 -3.72 -6.89
CA ILE A 77 11.36 -4.50 -6.43
C ILE A 77 11.22 -6.00 -6.72
N GLY A 78 9.99 -6.51 -6.85
CA GLY A 78 9.79 -7.95 -6.98
C GLY A 78 8.36 -8.40 -7.22
N ILE A 79 8.19 -9.71 -7.16
CA ILE A 79 6.91 -10.42 -7.26
C ILE A 79 6.69 -11.24 -5.98
N GLN A 80 5.45 -11.32 -5.51
CA GLN A 80 5.11 -12.11 -4.34
C GLN A 80 5.22 -13.62 -4.65
N LYS A 81 5.88 -14.37 -3.78
CA LYS A 81 6.01 -15.82 -3.92
C LYS A 81 4.65 -16.51 -3.82
N ASN A 82 4.42 -17.52 -4.67
CA ASN A 82 3.19 -18.31 -4.75
C ASN A 82 1.91 -17.54 -5.14
N SER A 83 2.05 -16.29 -5.60
CA SER A 83 0.92 -15.52 -6.12
C SER A 83 0.41 -16.05 -7.45
N THR A 84 -0.75 -15.58 -7.89
CA THR A 84 -1.32 -16.04 -9.16
C THR A 84 -0.42 -15.66 -10.33
N LEU A 85 0.12 -14.43 -10.32
CA LEU A 85 1.07 -13.95 -11.31
C LEU A 85 2.39 -14.72 -11.26
N TYR A 86 2.88 -15.07 -10.06
CA TYR A 86 4.10 -15.86 -9.92
C TYR A 86 3.93 -17.24 -10.54
N ASN A 87 2.81 -17.92 -10.30
CA ASN A 87 2.57 -19.25 -10.86
C ASN A 87 2.47 -19.22 -12.40
N LYS A 88 1.87 -18.17 -12.98
CA LYS A 88 1.87 -17.96 -14.45
C LYS A 88 3.29 -17.79 -15.00
N LYS A 89 4.17 -17.14 -14.23
CA LYS A 89 5.57 -16.85 -14.61
C LYS A 89 6.59 -17.89 -14.16
N ALA A 90 6.16 -18.92 -13.45
CA ALA A 90 7.03 -19.94 -12.88
C ALA A 90 7.89 -20.65 -13.95
N ALA A 91 7.42 -20.74 -15.19
CA ALA A 91 8.18 -21.30 -16.31
C ALA A 91 9.45 -20.49 -16.67
N THR A 92 9.51 -19.21 -16.31
CA THR A 92 10.66 -18.31 -16.55
C THR A 92 11.58 -18.18 -15.33
N LYS A 93 11.37 -19.01 -14.32
CA LYS A 93 12.14 -18.98 -13.08
C LYS A 93 13.62 -19.19 -13.35
N MET A 94 14.43 -18.30 -12.77
CA MET A 94 15.86 -18.43 -12.65
C MET A 94 16.25 -18.44 -11.18
N VAL A 95 17.17 -19.33 -10.78
CA VAL A 95 17.71 -19.35 -9.42
C VAL A 95 19.17 -18.91 -9.47
N LYS A 96 19.52 -17.89 -8.69
CA LYS A 96 20.90 -17.43 -8.53
C LYS A 96 21.28 -17.56 -7.05
N GLY A 97 21.93 -18.67 -6.70
CA GLY A 97 22.24 -18.99 -5.31
C GLY A 97 20.97 -19.31 -4.50
N LYS A 98 20.70 -18.54 -3.44
CA LYS A 98 19.48 -18.69 -2.60
C LYS A 98 18.30 -17.82 -3.06
N GLU A 99 18.49 -16.98 -4.06
CA GLU A 99 17.48 -16.03 -4.52
C GLU A 99 16.85 -16.49 -5.84
N GLU A 100 15.52 -16.36 -5.91
CA GLU A 100 14.71 -16.73 -7.06
C GLU A 100 14.31 -15.46 -7.83
N PHE A 101 14.35 -15.53 -9.17
CA PHE A 101 13.99 -14.45 -10.08
C PHE A 101 13.04 -14.95 -11.16
N VAL A 102 12.18 -14.05 -11.66
CA VAL A 102 11.31 -14.32 -12.82
C VAL A 102 11.49 -13.21 -13.86
N ASP A 103 11.30 -13.54 -15.13
CA ASP A 103 11.29 -12.56 -16.19
C ASP A 103 9.91 -11.87 -16.24
N TYR A 104 9.94 -10.54 -16.30
CA TYR A 104 8.76 -9.68 -16.36
C TYR A 104 8.86 -8.76 -17.58
N SER A 105 7.86 -8.79 -18.46
CA SER A 105 7.76 -7.89 -19.61
C SER A 105 6.64 -6.88 -19.37
N GLU A 106 6.90 -5.61 -19.68
CA GLU A 106 5.97 -4.51 -19.38
C GLU A 106 4.69 -4.53 -20.24
N GLU A 107 4.67 -5.25 -21.35
CA GLU A 107 3.55 -5.25 -22.31
C GLU A 107 2.33 -6.07 -21.85
N GLU A 108 2.48 -6.95 -20.86
CA GLU A 108 1.34 -7.71 -20.27
C GLU A 108 0.46 -6.86 -19.34
N THR A 109 0.84 -5.60 -19.09
CA THR A 109 0.05 -4.68 -18.25
C THR A 109 -1.16 -4.06 -18.94
N LYS A 110 -1.39 -4.28 -20.25
CA LYS A 110 -2.56 -3.73 -20.93
C LYS A 110 -3.84 -4.53 -20.70
N GLU A 111 -3.76 -5.86 -20.55
CA GLU A 111 -4.97 -6.69 -20.41
C GLU A 111 -5.50 -6.76 -18.97
N GLU A 112 -4.67 -6.85 -17.93
CA GLU A 112 -5.18 -7.11 -16.57
C GLU A 112 -5.62 -5.86 -15.79
N THR A 113 -5.13 -4.65 -16.14
CA THR A 113 -5.61 -3.41 -15.49
C THR A 113 -6.92 -2.88 -16.07
N GLU A 114 -7.32 -3.33 -17.25
CA GLU A 114 -8.58 -2.94 -17.92
C GLU A 114 -9.65 -4.04 -17.77
N ALA A 115 -9.28 -5.32 -17.71
CA ALA A 115 -10.25 -6.43 -17.64
C ALA A 115 -10.93 -6.64 -16.27
N LYS A 116 -10.54 -5.94 -15.20
CA LYS A 116 -11.20 -6.03 -13.87
C LYS A 116 -12.07 -4.83 -13.51
N GLU A 117 -12.29 -3.89 -14.42
CA GLU A 117 -13.20 -2.75 -14.20
C GLU A 117 -14.70 -3.11 -14.29
N GLY A 118 -15.06 -4.39 -14.49
CA GLY A 118 -16.47 -4.80 -14.51
C GLY A 118 -16.69 -6.30 -14.29
N ALA A 119 -16.63 -6.76 -13.04
CA ALA A 119 -17.35 -7.93 -12.52
C ALA A 119 -16.88 -8.23 -11.09
N ASP A 120 -17.70 -7.95 -10.08
CA ASP A 120 -18.48 -8.99 -9.41
C ASP A 120 -19.12 -8.42 -8.14
N ALA A 121 -20.41 -8.09 -8.28
CA ALA A 121 -21.32 -8.13 -7.16
C ALA A 121 -21.60 -9.61 -6.86
N ASN A 122 -21.00 -10.16 -5.81
CA ASN A 122 -21.60 -11.32 -5.17
C ASN A 122 -21.42 -11.27 -3.66
N GLY A 123 -22.54 -11.05 -2.98
CA GLY A 123 -22.64 -11.01 -1.53
C GLY A 123 -22.35 -12.36 -0.90
N LYS A 124 -21.53 -12.32 0.16
CA LYS A 124 -21.58 -13.32 1.21
C LYS A 124 -21.70 -12.61 2.55
N THR A 125 -22.96 -12.37 2.93
CA THR A 125 -23.36 -12.09 4.31
C THR A 125 -22.95 -13.26 5.20
N SER A 126 -22.11 -13.00 6.20
CA SER A 126 -22.25 -13.47 7.59
C SER A 126 -21.05 -13.04 8.44
N LYS A 127 -21.20 -11.91 9.14
CA LYS A 127 -21.23 -11.80 10.61
C LYS A 127 -20.87 -10.36 10.98
N LYS A 128 -21.91 -9.56 11.24
CA LYS A 128 -21.83 -8.19 11.73
C LYS A 128 -21.37 -8.26 13.19
N GLU A 129 -20.07 -8.22 13.40
CA GLU A 129 -19.48 -8.00 14.72
C GLU A 129 -19.39 -6.48 14.94
N LYS A 130 -19.90 -6.02 16.09
CA LYS A 130 -20.13 -4.60 16.40
C LYS A 130 -18.86 -3.77 16.21
N LEU A 131 -18.98 -2.76 15.35
CA LEU A 131 -18.20 -1.53 15.36
C LEU A 131 -18.16 -0.99 16.81
N PRO A 132 -17.01 -0.70 17.44
CA PRO A 132 -17.03 0.15 18.60
C PRO A 132 -17.58 1.50 18.13
N GLU A 133 -18.66 1.96 18.76
CA GLU A 133 -19.22 3.28 18.51
C GLU A 133 -18.10 4.31 18.53
N GLU A 134 -17.96 5.06 17.44
CA GLU A 134 -17.28 6.35 17.49
C GLU A 134 -17.98 7.18 18.58
N GLU A 135 -17.29 7.34 19.72
CA GLU A 135 -17.65 8.35 20.69
C GLU A 135 -17.59 9.69 19.96
N LYS A 136 -18.77 10.26 19.66
CA LYS A 136 -18.91 11.53 18.97
C LYS A 136 -18.30 12.62 19.84
N VAL A 137 -17.02 12.89 19.65
CA VAL A 137 -16.34 14.00 20.30
C VAL A 137 -17.05 15.28 19.86
N ASN A 138 -17.64 15.98 20.83
CA ASN A 138 -18.38 17.21 20.60
C ASN A 138 -17.36 18.32 20.25
N TYR A 139 -17.00 18.40 18.97
CA TYR A 139 -16.02 19.35 18.44
C TYR A 139 -16.21 20.80 18.91
N PRO A 140 -17.42 21.38 19.05
CA PRO A 140 -17.56 22.72 19.62
C PRO A 140 -17.17 22.80 21.11
N LEU A 141 -17.37 21.73 21.88
CA LEU A 141 -16.95 21.67 23.29
C LEU A 141 -15.42 21.61 23.39
N VAL A 142 -14.77 20.75 22.61
CA VAL A 142 -13.30 20.62 22.60
C VAL A 142 -12.63 21.90 22.10
N ALA A 143 -13.19 22.55 21.07
CA ALA A 143 -12.68 23.83 20.58
C ALA A 143 -12.75 24.94 21.65
N SER A 144 -13.83 24.99 22.44
CA SER A 144 -13.94 25.97 23.53
C SER A 144 -12.93 25.75 24.65
N ALA A 145 -12.62 24.49 25.00
CA ALA A 145 -11.61 24.17 26.00
C ALA A 145 -10.20 24.59 25.55
N ILE A 146 -9.86 24.38 24.28
CA ILE A 146 -8.57 24.79 23.70
C ILE A 146 -8.44 26.32 23.67
N LEU A 147 -9.53 27.02 23.32
CA LEU A 147 -9.54 28.49 23.29
C LEU A 147 -9.36 29.07 24.69
N LEU A 148 -10.07 28.52 25.69
CA LEU A 148 -9.95 28.96 27.09
C LEU A 148 -8.54 28.70 27.64
N PHE A 149 -7.95 27.56 27.34
CA PHE A 149 -6.58 27.23 27.75
C PHE A 149 -5.55 28.15 27.09
N SER A 150 -5.75 28.52 25.81
CA SER A 150 -4.88 29.45 25.09
C SER A 150 -4.95 30.87 25.67
N ILE A 151 -6.15 31.33 26.04
CA ILE A 151 -6.35 32.66 26.66
C ILE A 151 -5.73 32.71 28.05
N THR A 152 -5.97 31.71 28.90
CA THR A 152 -5.37 31.69 30.25
C THR A 152 -3.86 31.57 30.19
N TYR A 153 -3.31 30.76 29.28
CA TYR A 153 -1.87 30.67 29.05
C TYR A 153 -1.28 32.02 28.62
N TYR A 154 -1.94 32.75 27.72
CA TYR A 154 -1.50 34.09 27.30
C TYR A 154 -1.41 35.07 28.48
N PHE A 155 -2.42 35.09 29.36
CA PHE A 155 -2.42 35.97 30.52
C PHE A 155 -1.46 35.55 31.63
N LEU A 156 -1.27 34.24 31.84
CA LEU A 156 -0.39 33.72 32.89
C LEU A 156 1.09 33.74 32.49
N PHE A 157 1.41 33.57 31.20
CA PHE A 157 2.79 33.30 30.77
C PHE A 157 3.33 34.28 29.72
N LEU A 158 2.50 34.90 28.88
CA LEU A 158 2.99 35.81 27.84
C LEU A 158 2.95 37.29 28.22
N LYS A 159 2.20 37.67 29.26
CA LYS A 159 2.11 39.06 29.73
C LYS A 159 2.87 39.29 31.03
N LYS A 160 4.17 39.00 31.02
CA LYS A 160 5.10 39.37 32.09
C LYS A 160 6.10 40.42 31.61
#